data_AF-A0AAV8CSM0-F1
#
_entry.id   AF-A0AAV8CSM0-F1
#
_cell.length_a   1.000
_cell.length_b   1.000
_cell.length_c   1.000
_cell.angle_alpha   90.00
_cell.angle_beta   90.00
_cell.angle_gamma   90.00
#
_symmetry.space_group_name_H-M   'P 1'
#
loop_
_entity.id
_entity.type
_entity.pdbx_description
1 polymer ?
#
loop_
_entity_poly.entity_id
_entity_poly.type
_entity_poly.pdbx_seq_one_letter_code
_entity_poly.pdbx_strand_id
1 'polypeptide(L)'
;MTMTRPLRSFHRWMRSNGVECSDALSLIDDPSTKSISVFSLCDLHEGDLVATIPKSACLTIRTCSAREAIEAAGLAGSLGLAVAVMYERALGPASQWHDYFGVLPERECVPLVWSDEELATLLAGTELDKIIKQDKQFMSEDWKECIEPLIGSFDLDPDSFSLDNYFSAKTLVSSRAFQIDKYYGYGMVPLADLFNHKTGAEHVHFTSVSQTESDDEGDDVNNDDEDDQISDSSAQGDNPAALEMIIIRDANAGSEVFNTYGSMGNAALLHRYGFTEPDNPFDIVNIELTVVLKYCTSQFSRRQHKIKAGSLAKLKLFWLLQPKFRIF
;
A
#
# COMPACT_ATOMS: atom_id res chain seq x y z
N MET A 1 -16.16 25.66 4.74
CA MET A 1 -14.86 26.09 4.17
C MET A 1 -14.99 26.10 2.65
N THR A 2 -14.32 27.01 1.96
CA THR A 2 -14.33 27.08 0.49
C THR A 2 -13.33 26.07 -0.06
N MET A 3 -13.79 25.12 -0.89
CA MET A 3 -12.92 24.11 -1.50
C MET A 3 -11.76 24.75 -2.28
N THR A 4 -10.56 24.21 -2.12
CA THR A 4 -9.39 24.71 -2.85
C THR A 4 -9.50 24.49 -4.35
N ARG A 5 -8.60 25.12 -5.11
CA ARG A 5 -8.58 24.99 -6.58
C ARG A 5 -8.32 23.54 -7.03
N PRO A 6 -7.33 22.80 -6.47
CA PRO A 6 -7.09 21.42 -6.87
C PRO A 6 -8.30 20.51 -6.61
N LEU A 7 -8.89 20.60 -5.41
CA LEU A 7 -10.05 19.79 -5.07
C LEU A 7 -11.25 20.08 -5.99
N ARG A 8 -11.51 21.35 -6.34
CA ARG A 8 -12.56 21.71 -7.32
C ARG A 8 -12.30 21.16 -8.72
N SER A 9 -11.05 21.14 -9.17
CA SER A 9 -10.68 20.52 -10.44
C SER A 9 -10.89 19.00 -10.39
N PHE A 10 -10.45 18.35 -9.31
CA PHE A 10 -10.65 16.92 -9.10
C PHE A 10 -12.13 16.51 -9.10
N HIS A 11 -13.02 17.29 -8.46
CA HIS A 11 -14.47 17.03 -8.55
C HIS A 11 -15.02 17.12 -9.97
N ARG A 12 -14.52 18.05 -10.79
CA ARG A 12 -14.93 18.13 -12.21
C ARG A 12 -14.41 16.92 -12.99
N TRP A 13 -13.17 16.54 -12.72
CA TRP A 13 -12.54 15.36 -13.29
C TRP A 13 -13.29 14.08 -12.94
N MET A 14 -13.69 13.89 -11.69
CA MET A 14 -14.50 12.74 -11.25
C MET A 14 -15.77 12.63 -12.09
N ARG A 15 -16.53 13.73 -12.21
CA ARG A 15 -17.77 13.76 -13.01
C ARG A 15 -17.53 13.46 -14.49
N SER A 16 -16.45 13.98 -15.09
CA SER A 16 -16.15 13.72 -16.50
C SER A 16 -15.71 12.28 -16.78
N ASN A 17 -15.19 11.58 -15.77
CA ASN A 17 -14.73 10.19 -15.86
C ASN A 17 -15.76 9.19 -15.29
N GLY A 18 -16.99 9.63 -15.00
CA GLY A 18 -18.07 8.78 -14.52
C GLY A 18 -17.92 8.31 -13.07
N VAL A 19 -17.04 8.93 -12.29
CA VAL A 19 -16.95 8.68 -10.84
C VAL A 19 -18.11 9.37 -10.15
N GLU A 20 -18.95 8.58 -9.50
CA GLU A 20 -20.08 9.03 -8.71
C GLU A 20 -19.68 9.04 -7.23
N CYS A 21 -19.87 10.18 -6.57
CA CYS A 21 -19.61 10.35 -5.13
C CYS A 21 -20.89 10.89 -4.51
N SER A 22 -21.36 10.24 -3.45
CA SER A 22 -22.60 10.61 -2.76
C SER A 22 -22.53 12.03 -2.21
N ASP A 23 -23.62 12.78 -2.36
CA ASP A 23 -23.78 14.12 -1.75
C ASP A 23 -23.80 14.06 -0.21
N ALA A 24 -23.85 12.87 0.38
CA ALA A 24 -23.66 12.65 1.81
C ALA A 24 -22.20 12.75 2.25
N LEU A 25 -21.23 12.80 1.33
CA LEU A 25 -19.81 12.93 1.63
C LEU A 25 -19.29 14.33 1.32
N SER A 26 -18.36 14.79 2.16
CA SER A 26 -17.61 16.03 1.97
C SER A 26 -16.12 15.72 2.01
N LEU A 27 -15.43 15.98 0.90
CA LEU A 27 -13.98 16.01 0.83
C LEU A 27 -13.47 17.32 1.41
N ILE A 28 -12.65 17.24 2.45
CA ILE A 28 -12.02 18.40 3.10
C ILE A 28 -10.52 18.26 2.92
N ASP A 29 -9.92 19.27 2.30
CA ASP A 29 -8.47 19.36 2.18
C ASP A 29 -7.89 20.22 3.31
N ASP A 30 -6.79 19.76 3.89
CA ASP A 30 -6.01 20.53 4.85
C ASP A 30 -4.80 21.15 4.11
N PRO A 31 -4.78 22.48 3.89
CA PRO A 31 -3.68 23.14 3.18
C PRO A 31 -2.33 23.02 3.89
N SER A 32 -2.31 22.74 5.21
CA SER A 32 -1.08 22.66 6.00
C SER A 32 -0.36 21.32 5.83
N THR A 33 -1.12 20.23 5.80
CA THR A 33 -0.61 18.86 5.62
C THR A 33 -0.69 18.39 4.17
N LYS A 34 -1.43 19.10 3.32
CA LYS A 34 -1.86 18.64 1.99
C LYS A 34 -2.57 17.28 2.03
N SER A 35 -3.16 16.93 3.16
CA SER A 35 -3.97 15.71 3.29
C SER A 35 -5.42 16.01 2.94
N ILE A 36 -6.14 14.97 2.51
CA ILE A 36 -7.58 15.01 2.33
C ILE A 36 -8.20 14.07 3.35
N SER A 37 -9.32 14.50 3.92
CA SER A 37 -10.17 13.70 4.78
C SER A 37 -11.59 13.70 4.23
N VAL A 38 -12.28 12.57 4.38
CA VAL A 38 -13.66 12.40 3.91
C VAL A 38 -14.60 12.43 5.10
N PHE A 39 -15.53 13.38 5.14
CA PHE A 39 -16.50 13.51 6.23
C PHE A 39 -17.91 13.21 5.76
N SER A 40 -18.75 12.66 6.64
CA SER A 40 -20.18 12.53 6.40
C SER A 40 -20.91 13.85 6.66
N LEU A 41 -21.91 14.17 5.85
CA LEU A 41 -22.79 15.33 5.99
C LEU A 41 -24.13 14.97 6.65
N CYS A 42 -24.47 13.69 6.65
CA CYS A 42 -25.61 13.12 7.35
C CYS A 42 -25.21 11.78 7.99
N ASP A 43 -26.12 11.17 8.75
CA ASP A 43 -25.91 9.82 9.24
C ASP A 43 -25.87 8.85 8.05
N LEU A 44 -24.85 8.02 8.01
CA LEU A 44 -24.67 6.93 7.05
C LEU A 44 -24.88 5.61 7.78
N HIS A 45 -25.54 4.67 7.12
CA HIS A 45 -25.88 3.37 7.68
C HIS A 45 -25.16 2.25 6.94
N GLU A 46 -24.92 1.15 7.63
CA GLU A 46 -24.44 -0.09 7.02
C GLU A 46 -25.27 -0.47 5.77
N GLY A 47 -24.58 -0.73 4.67
CA GLY A 47 -25.14 -1.02 3.34
C GLY A 47 -25.29 0.20 2.42
N ASP A 48 -25.08 1.42 2.89
CA ASP A 48 -25.16 2.61 2.05
C ASP A 48 -24.03 2.63 1.01
N LEU A 49 -24.39 2.73 -0.28
CA LEU A 49 -23.45 2.96 -1.38
C LEU A 49 -23.06 4.44 -1.40
N VAL A 50 -21.78 4.74 -1.17
CA VAL A 50 -21.30 6.13 -1.06
C VAL A 50 -20.43 6.57 -2.23
N ALA A 51 -19.89 5.65 -3.03
CA ALA A 51 -19.25 5.98 -4.30
C ALA A 51 -19.24 4.81 -5.29
N THR A 52 -19.24 5.16 -6.58
CA THR A 52 -19.07 4.25 -7.71
C THR A 52 -17.96 4.77 -8.62
N ILE A 53 -16.94 3.96 -8.87
CA ILE A 53 -15.72 4.36 -9.59
C ILE A 53 -15.52 3.43 -10.79
N PRO A 54 -15.67 3.91 -12.04
CA PRO A 54 -15.41 3.10 -13.22
C PRO A 54 -13.96 2.59 -13.24
N LYS A 55 -13.75 1.31 -13.55
CA LYS A 55 -12.39 0.71 -13.60
C LYS A 55 -11.50 1.39 -14.65
N SER A 56 -12.10 1.95 -15.70
CA SER A 56 -11.40 2.75 -16.71
C SER A 56 -10.89 4.10 -16.19
N ALA A 57 -11.40 4.60 -15.06
CA ALA A 57 -10.93 5.82 -14.42
C ALA A 57 -9.75 5.56 -13.47
N CYS A 58 -9.51 4.31 -13.08
CA CYS A 58 -8.35 3.93 -12.26
C CYS A 58 -7.06 4.04 -13.06
N LEU A 59 -5.97 4.43 -12.40
CA LEU A 59 -4.64 4.40 -13.00
C LEU A 59 -4.00 3.03 -12.73
N THR A 60 -3.82 2.27 -13.81
CA THR A 60 -3.24 0.92 -13.83
C THR A 60 -2.23 0.86 -14.97
N ILE A 61 -1.43 -0.21 -15.05
CA ILE A 61 -0.59 -0.48 -16.22
C ILE A 61 -1.44 -0.49 -17.50
N ARG A 62 -2.63 -1.09 -17.45
CA ARG A 62 -3.51 -1.24 -18.62
C ARG A 62 -4.15 0.05 -19.11
N THR A 63 -4.48 0.94 -18.18
CA THR A 63 -5.19 2.19 -18.49
C THR A 63 -4.23 3.32 -18.82
N CYS A 64 -3.00 3.29 -18.33
CA CYS A 64 -2.02 4.33 -18.60
C CYS A 64 -1.61 4.41 -20.08
N SER A 65 -1.15 5.59 -20.47
CA SER A 65 -0.72 5.91 -21.83
C SER A 65 0.58 5.19 -22.23
N ALA A 66 1.38 4.75 -21.25
CA ALA A 66 2.65 4.04 -21.47
C ALA A 66 2.52 2.51 -21.47
N ARG A 67 1.30 1.96 -21.47
CA ARG A 67 1.05 0.51 -21.32
C ARG A 67 1.92 -0.35 -22.25
N GLU A 68 2.05 0.06 -23.52
CA GLU A 68 2.73 -0.72 -24.55
C GLU A 68 4.23 -0.85 -24.27
N ALA A 69 4.86 0.22 -23.79
CA ALA A 69 6.27 0.22 -23.41
C ALA A 69 6.50 -0.55 -22.10
N ILE A 70 5.60 -0.41 -21.12
CA ILE A 70 5.68 -1.13 -19.83
C ILE A 70 5.51 -2.64 -20.04
N GLU A 71 4.49 -3.06 -20.80
CA GLU A 71 4.24 -4.47 -21.12
C GLU A 71 5.35 -5.06 -22.00
N ALA A 72 5.85 -4.33 -22.99
CA ALA A 72 6.96 -4.81 -23.83
C ALA A 72 8.27 -5.00 -23.04
N ALA A 73 8.45 -4.23 -21.97
CA ALA A 73 9.57 -4.37 -21.04
C ALA A 73 9.37 -5.50 -20.01
N GLY A 74 8.19 -6.14 -19.99
CA GLY A 74 7.85 -7.18 -19.01
C GLY A 74 7.65 -6.65 -17.59
N LEU A 75 7.40 -5.34 -17.43
CA LEU A 75 7.17 -4.76 -16.10
C LEU A 75 5.74 -4.99 -15.66
N ALA A 76 5.59 -5.58 -14.47
CA ALA A 76 4.30 -5.90 -13.87
C ALA A 76 4.22 -5.43 -12.41
N GLY A 77 3.06 -5.67 -11.79
CA GLY A 77 2.83 -5.40 -10.37
C GLY A 77 3.16 -3.96 -9.97
N SER A 78 3.74 -3.81 -8.78
CA SER A 78 4.02 -2.49 -8.21
C SER A 78 5.11 -1.70 -8.97
N LEU A 79 6.07 -2.39 -9.60
CA LEU A 79 7.13 -1.77 -10.39
C LEU A 79 6.56 -1.14 -11.67
N GLY A 80 5.77 -1.91 -12.44
CA GLY A 80 5.11 -1.39 -13.64
C GLY A 80 4.12 -0.27 -13.31
N LEU A 81 3.37 -0.38 -12.21
CA LEU A 81 2.47 0.68 -11.76
C LEU A 81 3.22 1.96 -11.36
N ALA A 82 4.39 1.85 -10.72
CA ALA A 82 5.22 3.02 -10.41
C ALA A 82 5.69 3.73 -11.69
N VAL A 83 6.09 2.99 -12.73
CA VAL A 83 6.43 3.58 -14.04
C VAL A 83 5.22 4.26 -14.68
N ALA A 84 4.03 3.66 -14.58
CA ALA A 84 2.79 4.27 -15.06
C ALA A 84 2.51 5.62 -14.36
N VAL A 85 2.67 5.68 -13.02
CA VAL A 85 2.53 6.93 -12.24
C VAL A 85 3.57 7.97 -12.67
N MET A 86 4.83 7.59 -12.85
CA MET A 86 5.88 8.49 -13.31
C MET A 86 5.55 9.08 -14.69
N TYR A 87 5.16 8.23 -15.63
CA TYR A 87 4.84 8.64 -16.99
C TYR A 87 3.65 9.61 -17.04
N GLU A 88 2.56 9.27 -16.35
CA GLU A 88 1.36 10.12 -16.30
C GLU A 88 1.63 11.45 -15.58
N ARG A 89 2.51 11.48 -14.57
CA ARG A 89 2.95 12.74 -13.97
C ARG A 89 3.77 13.60 -14.93
N ALA A 90 4.69 12.99 -15.67
CA ALA A 90 5.54 13.68 -16.64
C ALA A 90 4.74 14.29 -17.80
N LEU A 91 3.61 13.69 -18.19
CA LEU A 91 2.67 14.29 -19.15
C LEU A 91 2.04 15.60 -18.67
N GLY A 92 2.01 15.85 -17.35
CA GLY A 92 1.43 17.06 -16.78
C GLY A 92 -0.04 17.23 -17.22
N PRO A 93 -0.45 18.40 -17.72
CA PRO A 93 -1.84 18.66 -18.15
C PRO A 93 -2.36 17.78 -19.29
N ALA A 94 -1.47 17.07 -20.01
CA ALA A 94 -1.88 16.13 -21.05
C ALA A 94 -2.34 14.78 -20.47
N SER A 95 -1.99 14.47 -19.22
CA SER A 95 -2.44 13.23 -18.57
C SER A 95 -3.93 13.29 -18.26
N GLN A 96 -4.62 12.17 -18.49
CA GLN A 96 -5.99 11.99 -18.00
C GLN A 96 -6.04 12.17 -16.49
N TRP A 97 -5.02 11.79 -15.72
CA TRP A 97 -5.01 11.86 -14.26
C TRP A 97 -4.41 13.15 -13.68
N HIS A 98 -4.18 14.18 -14.49
CA HIS A 98 -3.56 15.43 -14.03
C HIS A 98 -4.25 16.05 -12.80
N ASP A 99 -5.58 16.19 -12.86
CA ASP A 99 -6.36 16.77 -11.76
C ASP A 99 -6.44 15.85 -10.53
N TYR A 100 -6.28 14.53 -10.72
CA TYR A 100 -6.16 13.56 -9.64
C TYR A 100 -4.80 13.69 -8.94
N PHE A 101 -3.69 13.78 -9.68
CA PHE A 101 -2.40 14.06 -9.06
C PHE A 101 -2.36 15.41 -8.34
N GLY A 102 -3.14 16.39 -8.79
CA GLY A 102 -3.25 17.69 -8.14
C GLY A 102 -3.79 17.66 -6.71
N VAL A 103 -4.50 16.60 -6.31
CA VAL A 103 -5.00 16.41 -4.94
C VAL A 103 -4.13 15.48 -4.08
N LEU A 104 -3.19 14.77 -4.69
CA LEU A 104 -2.26 13.91 -3.98
C LEU A 104 -1.04 14.70 -3.47
N PRO A 105 -0.37 14.23 -2.41
CA PRO A 105 0.95 14.73 -2.09
C PRO A 105 1.95 14.39 -3.21
N GLU A 106 3.07 15.10 -3.23
CA GLU A 106 4.16 14.75 -4.15
C GLU A 106 4.64 13.32 -3.86
N ARG A 107 4.88 13.00 -2.58
CA ARG A 107 5.22 11.68 -2.06
C ARG A 107 4.66 11.50 -0.66
N GLU A 108 4.56 10.26 -0.20
CA GLU A 108 4.29 9.99 1.21
C GLU A 108 5.54 10.14 2.08
N CYS A 109 5.34 10.50 3.34
CA CYS A 109 6.41 10.64 4.32
C CYS A 109 6.79 9.28 4.95
N VAL A 110 7.21 8.33 4.11
CA VAL A 110 7.66 7.00 4.56
C VAL A 110 9.18 6.96 4.79
N PRO A 111 9.69 6.08 5.66
CA PRO A 111 11.12 5.94 5.92
C PRO A 111 11.99 5.77 4.68
N LEU A 112 11.44 5.16 3.62
CA LEU A 112 12.12 4.95 2.35
C LEU A 112 12.66 6.26 1.73
N VAL A 113 12.01 7.40 1.99
CA VAL A 113 12.41 8.72 1.47
C VAL A 113 13.03 9.64 2.53
N TRP A 114 13.23 9.15 3.75
CA TRP A 114 13.92 9.90 4.80
C TRP A 114 15.43 9.99 4.53
N SER A 115 16.05 11.02 5.09
CA SER A 115 17.50 11.19 5.08
C SER A 115 18.21 10.11 5.89
N ASP A 116 19.48 9.86 5.59
CA ASP A 116 20.28 8.86 6.32
C ASP A 116 20.44 9.23 7.81
N GLU A 117 20.43 10.53 8.14
CA GLU A 117 20.47 11.02 9.52
C GLU A 117 19.18 10.69 10.28
N GLU A 118 18.02 10.93 9.65
CA GLU A 118 16.71 10.58 10.23
C GLU A 118 16.59 9.07 10.44
N LEU A 119 16.99 8.26 9.46
CA LEU A 119 16.97 6.79 9.59
C LEU A 119 17.86 6.31 10.74
N ALA A 120 19.10 6.83 10.83
CA ALA A 120 20.04 6.47 11.87
C ALA A 120 19.59 6.93 13.27
N THR A 121 18.80 8.00 13.36
CA THR A 121 18.36 8.56 14.65
C THR A 121 17.03 7.97 15.11
N LEU A 122 16.08 7.78 14.19
CA LEU A 122 14.69 7.43 14.51
C LEU A 122 14.41 5.92 14.44
N LEU A 123 15.12 5.19 13.58
CA LEU A 123 14.88 3.75 13.38
C LEU A 123 15.97 2.85 13.94
N ALA A 124 17.08 3.40 14.43
CA ALA A 124 18.19 2.58 14.93
C ALA A 124 17.73 1.56 15.98
N GLY A 125 18.01 0.28 15.68
CA GLY A 125 17.66 -0.84 16.56
C GLY A 125 16.25 -1.41 16.35
N THR A 126 15.43 -0.80 15.50
CA THR A 126 14.18 -1.40 15.00
C THR A 126 14.48 -2.34 13.83
N GLU A 127 13.54 -3.22 13.52
CA GLU A 127 13.56 -4.06 12.32
C GLU A 127 13.55 -3.23 11.03
N LEU A 128 12.90 -2.07 11.03
CA LEU A 128 12.79 -1.21 9.85
C LEU A 128 14.13 -0.62 9.41
N ASP A 129 15.08 -0.41 10.32
CA ASP A 129 16.40 0.13 9.96
C ASP A 129 17.11 -0.74 8.92
N LYS A 130 17.01 -2.08 9.06
CA LYS A 130 17.62 -3.01 8.12
C LYS A 130 16.81 -3.11 6.82
N ILE A 131 15.49 -3.22 6.95
CA ILE A 131 14.56 -3.36 5.82
C ILE A 131 14.69 -2.15 4.88
N ILE A 132 14.64 -0.93 5.40
CA ILE A 132 14.70 0.29 4.58
C ILE A 132 16.04 0.44 3.84
N LYS A 133 17.16 0.06 4.47
CA LYS A 133 18.47 0.08 3.80
C LYS A 133 18.51 -0.90 2.62
N GLN A 134 17.93 -2.08 2.80
CA GLN A 134 17.83 -3.09 1.74
C GLN A 134 16.87 -2.65 0.63
N ASP A 135 15.70 -2.12 0.98
CA ASP A 135 14.72 -1.61 0.02
C ASP A 135 15.30 -0.46 -0.83
N LYS A 136 16.01 0.49 -0.22
CA LYS A 136 16.70 1.56 -0.96
C LYS A 136 17.70 1.02 -1.98
N GLN A 137 18.41 -0.05 -1.63
CA GLN A 137 19.35 -0.71 -2.53
C GLN A 137 18.61 -1.36 -3.70
N PHE A 138 17.61 -2.20 -3.42
CA PHE A 138 16.83 -2.89 -4.45
C PHE A 138 16.14 -1.91 -5.39
N MET A 139 15.56 -0.83 -4.87
CA MET A 139 14.96 0.21 -5.71
C MET A 139 15.98 0.92 -6.62
N SER A 140 17.22 1.09 -6.14
CA SER A 140 18.27 1.67 -6.96
C SER A 140 18.76 0.71 -8.06
N GLU A 141 18.67 -0.60 -7.81
CA GLU A 141 18.96 -1.66 -8.78
C GLU A 141 17.82 -1.74 -9.82
N ASP A 142 16.56 -1.82 -9.39
CA ASP A 142 15.36 -1.77 -10.25
C ASP A 142 15.40 -0.56 -11.19
N TRP A 143 15.75 0.62 -10.66
CA TRP A 143 15.86 1.82 -11.49
C TRP A 143 16.84 1.63 -12.65
N LYS A 144 18.05 1.15 -12.36
CA LYS A 144 19.12 1.01 -13.35
C LYS A 144 18.84 -0.10 -14.35
N GLU A 145 18.29 -1.21 -13.89
CA GLU A 145 18.14 -2.41 -14.71
C GLU A 145 16.83 -2.40 -15.50
N CYS A 146 15.76 -1.82 -14.95
CA CYS A 146 14.41 -1.93 -15.50
C CYS A 146 13.84 -0.61 -16.02
N ILE A 147 14.09 0.51 -15.35
CA ILE A 147 13.39 1.79 -15.66
C ILE A 147 14.23 2.70 -16.56
N GLU A 148 15.51 2.91 -16.22
CA GLU A 148 16.44 3.75 -16.97
C GLU A 148 16.53 3.38 -18.46
N PRO A 149 16.53 2.09 -18.86
CA PRO A 149 16.53 1.70 -20.28
C PRO A 149 15.26 2.12 -21.04
N LEU A 150 14.13 2.34 -20.35
CA LEU A 150 12.86 2.70 -20.96
C LEU A 150 12.72 4.19 -21.23
N ILE A 151 13.49 5.04 -20.54
CA ILE A 151 13.40 6.50 -20.66
C ILE A 151 13.54 6.94 -22.13
N GLY A 152 14.48 6.36 -22.87
CA GLY A 152 14.68 6.66 -24.29
C GLY A 152 13.55 6.17 -25.23
N SER A 153 12.66 5.32 -24.73
CA SER A 153 11.49 4.83 -25.48
C SER A 153 10.26 5.72 -25.28
N PHE A 154 10.28 6.62 -24.30
CA PHE A 154 9.20 7.55 -24.04
C PHE A 154 9.37 8.85 -24.84
N ASP A 155 8.30 9.32 -25.48
CA ASP A 155 8.27 10.65 -26.12
C ASP A 155 8.02 11.74 -25.07
N LEU A 156 8.88 11.79 -24.06
CA LEU A 156 8.81 12.69 -22.92
C LEU A 156 10.18 13.32 -22.68
N ASP A 157 10.19 14.43 -21.95
CA ASP A 157 11.44 15.03 -21.48
C ASP A 157 12.16 14.05 -20.54
N PRO A 158 13.37 13.57 -20.88
CA PRO A 158 14.13 12.65 -20.03
C PRO A 158 14.39 13.22 -18.63
N ASP A 159 14.49 14.55 -18.50
CA ASP A 159 14.70 15.22 -17.21
C ASP A 159 13.47 15.13 -16.29
N SER A 160 12.32 14.73 -16.81
CA SER A 160 11.11 14.42 -16.02
C SER A 160 11.15 13.02 -15.37
N PHE A 161 12.18 12.23 -15.68
CA PHE A 161 12.42 10.90 -15.11
C PHE A 161 13.71 10.92 -14.30
N SER A 162 13.59 10.69 -13.00
CA SER A 162 14.73 10.55 -12.12
C SER A 162 14.48 9.45 -11.09
N LEU A 163 15.56 8.99 -10.45
CA LEU A 163 15.47 8.08 -9.32
C LEU A 163 14.57 8.68 -8.22
N ASP A 164 14.65 9.98 -7.97
CA ASP A 164 13.80 10.65 -6.99
C ASP A 164 12.31 10.61 -7.39
N ASN A 165 11.99 10.75 -8.68
CA ASN A 165 10.61 10.57 -9.16
C ASN A 165 10.14 9.11 -9.01
N TYR A 166 11.03 8.14 -9.18
CA TYR A 166 10.70 6.73 -8.95
C TYR A 166 10.39 6.46 -7.49
N PHE A 167 11.23 6.95 -6.56
CA PHE A 167 10.94 6.89 -5.13
C PHE A 167 9.60 7.57 -4.82
N SER A 168 9.38 8.77 -5.33
CA SER A 168 8.11 9.52 -5.19
C SER A 168 6.89 8.68 -5.60
N ALA A 169 6.91 8.12 -6.82
CA ALA A 169 5.84 7.28 -7.34
C ALA A 169 5.64 6.00 -6.51
N LYS A 170 6.73 5.34 -6.12
CA LYS A 170 6.68 4.10 -5.34
C LYS A 170 6.05 4.32 -3.96
N THR A 171 6.29 5.45 -3.31
CA THR A 171 5.63 5.78 -2.03
C THR A 171 4.12 5.87 -2.18
N LEU A 172 3.62 6.47 -3.27
CA LEU A 172 2.19 6.60 -3.54
C LEU A 172 1.55 5.26 -3.88
N VAL A 173 2.22 4.47 -4.74
CA VAL A 173 1.75 3.13 -5.09
C VAL A 173 1.65 2.26 -3.84
N SER A 174 2.64 2.30 -2.96
CA SER A 174 2.62 1.50 -1.73
C SER A 174 1.52 1.90 -0.75
N SER A 175 1.09 3.16 -0.76
CA SER A 175 0.14 3.69 0.24
C SER A 175 -1.30 3.77 -0.28
N ARG A 176 -1.53 3.77 -1.60
CA ARG A 176 -2.82 4.12 -2.22
C ARG A 176 -3.30 3.12 -3.26
N ALA A 177 -2.49 2.16 -3.69
CA ALA A 177 -2.91 1.19 -4.69
C ALA A 177 -3.82 0.11 -4.08
N PHE A 178 -4.83 -0.29 -4.84
CA PHE A 178 -5.75 -1.38 -4.50
C PHE A 178 -5.66 -2.47 -5.56
N GLN A 179 -5.93 -3.72 -5.15
CA GLN A 179 -6.20 -4.80 -6.09
C GLN A 179 -7.59 -4.61 -6.70
N ILE A 180 -7.66 -4.33 -8.01
CA ILE A 180 -8.93 -4.03 -8.71
C ILE A 180 -9.64 -5.32 -9.12
N ASP A 181 -8.98 -6.15 -9.93
CA ASP A 181 -9.42 -7.50 -10.30
C ASP A 181 -8.29 -8.22 -11.06
N LYS A 182 -8.54 -9.44 -11.55
CA LYS A 182 -7.57 -10.23 -12.32
C LYS A 182 -7.16 -9.59 -13.65
N TYR A 183 -8.01 -8.74 -14.22
CA TYR A 183 -7.76 -8.11 -15.51
C TYR A 183 -6.92 -6.84 -15.35
N TYR A 184 -7.33 -5.93 -14.48
CA TYR A 184 -6.65 -4.66 -14.22
C TYR A 184 -5.45 -4.77 -13.27
N GLY A 185 -5.42 -5.79 -12.41
CA GLY A 185 -4.38 -5.98 -11.39
C GLY A 185 -4.45 -4.90 -10.30
N TYR A 186 -3.28 -4.49 -9.81
CA TYR A 186 -3.14 -3.37 -8.88
C TYR A 186 -3.21 -2.03 -9.60
N GLY A 187 -3.87 -1.05 -8.98
CA GLY A 187 -3.96 0.31 -9.51
C GLY A 187 -4.28 1.35 -8.45
N MET A 188 -3.99 2.61 -8.77
CA MET A 188 -4.49 3.75 -7.99
C MET A 188 -5.97 3.93 -8.30
N VAL A 189 -6.80 4.00 -7.27
CA VAL A 189 -8.26 4.13 -7.40
C VAL A 189 -8.67 5.52 -6.90
N PRO A 190 -8.85 6.49 -7.82
CA PRO A 190 -9.24 7.85 -7.43
C PRO A 190 -10.51 7.85 -6.60
N LEU A 191 -10.57 8.71 -5.59
CA LEU A 191 -11.60 8.81 -4.56
C LEU A 191 -11.49 7.74 -3.46
N ALA A 192 -11.33 6.47 -3.80
CA ALA A 192 -11.20 5.41 -2.79
C ALA A 192 -9.94 5.58 -1.93
N ASP A 193 -8.85 6.03 -2.54
CA ASP A 193 -7.56 6.27 -1.87
C ASP A 193 -7.49 7.55 -1.03
N LEU A 194 -8.60 8.31 -0.94
CA LEU A 194 -8.70 9.52 -0.11
C LEU A 194 -9.28 9.24 1.29
N PHE A 195 -9.84 8.04 1.50
CA PHE A 195 -10.34 7.63 2.81
C PHE A 195 -9.18 7.19 3.69
N ASN A 196 -8.98 7.88 4.81
CA ASN A 196 -7.93 7.55 5.76
C ASN A 196 -8.19 6.20 6.44
N HIS A 197 -7.13 5.61 6.97
CA HIS A 197 -7.18 4.35 7.70
C HIS A 197 -7.65 4.50 9.13
N LYS A 198 -8.40 3.50 9.61
CA LYS A 198 -8.58 3.28 11.03
C LYS A 198 -8.72 1.80 11.36
N THR A 199 -7.78 1.27 12.14
CA THR A 199 -7.78 -0.13 12.54
C THR A 199 -9.02 -0.50 13.37
N GLY A 200 -9.82 -1.47 12.89
CA GLY A 200 -10.97 -2.04 13.60
C GLY A 200 -12.15 -1.09 13.81
N ALA A 201 -12.09 0.11 13.24
CA ALA A 201 -13.13 1.13 13.30
C ALA A 201 -13.32 1.88 11.99
N GLU A 202 -13.09 1.17 10.89
CA GLU A 202 -13.45 1.59 9.56
C GLU A 202 -14.97 1.61 9.37
N HIS A 203 -15.39 2.50 8.48
CA HIS A 203 -16.78 2.75 8.14
C HIS A 203 -17.10 2.33 6.71
N VAL A 204 -16.12 2.38 5.80
CA VAL A 204 -16.33 2.10 4.39
C VAL A 204 -15.35 1.03 3.92
N HIS A 205 -15.80 0.15 3.04
CA HIS A 205 -14.93 -0.82 2.35
C HIS A 205 -14.96 -0.60 0.84
N PHE A 206 -13.80 -0.84 0.25
CA PHE A 206 -13.63 -0.97 -1.19
C PHE A 206 -14.05 -2.38 -1.62
N THR A 207 -15.06 -2.47 -2.48
CA THR A 207 -15.54 -3.76 -2.99
C THR A 207 -15.33 -3.84 -4.50
N SER A 208 -14.54 -4.83 -4.91
CA SER A 208 -14.58 -5.34 -6.27
C SER A 208 -15.60 -6.46 -6.27
N VAL A 209 -16.74 -6.25 -6.93
CA VAL A 209 -17.93 -7.14 -6.94
C VAL A 209 -17.64 -8.58 -7.43
N SER A 210 -16.39 -8.90 -7.76
CA SER A 210 -15.93 -10.21 -8.23
C SER A 210 -15.17 -11.05 -7.20
N GLN A 211 -14.94 -10.55 -5.97
CA GLN A 211 -14.27 -11.34 -4.92
C GLN A 211 -15.20 -11.61 -3.75
N THR A 212 -15.78 -12.81 -3.75
CA THR A 212 -16.23 -13.46 -2.51
C THR A 212 -15.05 -13.53 -1.55
N GLU A 213 -15.27 -12.99 -0.35
CA GLU A 213 -14.47 -13.09 0.87
C GLU A 213 -13.42 -14.22 0.86
N SER A 214 -12.17 -13.83 0.67
CA SER A 214 -11.02 -14.55 1.22
C SER A 214 -10.12 -13.51 1.88
N ASP A 215 -10.43 -13.23 3.14
CA ASP A 215 -9.49 -12.66 4.09
C ASP A 215 -8.21 -13.50 4.13
N ASP A 216 -7.11 -12.83 4.41
CA ASP A 216 -5.78 -13.34 4.74
C ASP A 216 -4.90 -13.66 3.52
N GLU A 217 -4.03 -12.71 3.16
CA GLU A 217 -2.60 -13.02 2.99
C GLU A 217 -1.74 -11.87 3.52
N GLY A 218 -0.97 -12.20 4.57
CA GLY A 218 0.20 -11.42 4.97
C GLY A 218 1.23 -11.46 3.86
N ASP A 219 1.49 -10.31 3.28
CA ASP A 219 2.45 -10.12 2.19
C ASP A 219 3.88 -10.11 2.77
N ASP A 220 4.45 -11.31 2.88
CA ASP A 220 5.90 -11.53 2.89
C ASP A 220 6.41 -11.13 1.50
N VAL A 221 7.10 -9.99 1.42
CA VAL A 221 7.82 -9.58 0.22
C VAL A 221 9.05 -10.50 0.06
N ASN A 222 8.81 -11.70 -0.44
CA ASN A 222 9.81 -12.51 -1.12
C ASN A 222 9.19 -12.90 -2.47
N ASN A 223 9.59 -12.18 -3.51
CA ASN A 223 9.44 -12.62 -4.90
C ASN A 223 10.16 -13.95 -5.06
N ASP A 224 9.41 -15.04 -5.07
CA ASP A 224 9.80 -16.25 -5.79
C ASP A 224 8.72 -16.52 -6.83
N ASP A 225 9.11 -16.41 -8.09
CA ASP A 225 8.31 -16.68 -9.28
C ASP A 225 7.70 -18.09 -9.23
N GLU A 226 6.38 -18.19 -9.04
CA GLU A 226 5.64 -19.39 -9.45
C GLU A 226 4.80 -19.08 -10.70
N ASP A 227 5.29 -19.67 -11.79
CA ASP A 227 4.76 -19.70 -13.16
C ASP A 227 3.36 -20.31 -13.18
N ASP A 228 2.33 -19.48 -13.01
CA ASP A 228 0.94 -19.94 -13.01
C ASP A 228 0.41 -20.02 -14.46
N GLN A 229 0.33 -21.26 -14.93
CA GLN A 229 -0.10 -21.62 -16.27
C GLN A 229 -1.49 -21.06 -16.60
N ILE A 230 -1.54 -20.30 -17.69
CA ILE A 230 -2.77 -19.77 -18.30
C ILE A 230 -3.71 -20.93 -18.64
N SER A 231 -4.72 -21.15 -17.79
CA SER A 231 -5.90 -21.93 -18.13
C SER A 231 -7.03 -20.98 -18.49
N ASP A 232 -7.20 -20.78 -19.80
CA ASP A 232 -8.30 -20.05 -20.41
C ASP A 232 -9.61 -20.81 -20.14
N SER A 233 -10.24 -20.49 -19.01
CA SER A 233 -11.62 -20.85 -18.74
C SER A 233 -12.48 -19.61 -18.93
N SER A 234 -13.18 -19.62 -20.06
CA SER A 234 -14.18 -18.67 -20.51
C SER A 234 -15.39 -18.60 -19.57
N ALA A 235 -15.18 -18.09 -18.36
CA ALA A 235 -16.23 -17.63 -17.48
C ALA A 235 -16.56 -16.18 -17.85
N GLN A 236 -17.44 -16.03 -18.84
CA GLN A 236 -18.13 -14.78 -19.15
C GLN A 236 -19.14 -14.48 -18.02
N GLY A 237 -18.62 -14.24 -16.82
CA GLY A 237 -19.35 -13.64 -15.71
C GLY A 237 -19.22 -12.13 -15.85
N ASP A 238 -20.34 -11.43 -15.77
CA ASP A 238 -20.48 -9.99 -15.91
C ASP A 238 -19.67 -9.29 -14.80
N ASN A 239 -18.36 -9.12 -15.00
CA ASN A 239 -17.51 -8.42 -14.05
C ASN A 239 -17.89 -6.94 -14.17
N PRO A 240 -18.49 -6.32 -13.14
CA PRO A 240 -19.01 -4.99 -13.29
C PRO A 240 -17.89 -4.02 -13.68
N ALA A 241 -18.26 -3.08 -14.54
CA ALA A 241 -17.35 -2.09 -15.11
C ALA A 241 -16.87 -1.05 -14.07
N ALA A 242 -17.41 -1.09 -12.85
CA ALA A 242 -17.13 -0.14 -11.78
C ALA A 242 -16.85 -0.85 -10.44
N LEU A 243 -16.22 -0.11 -9.56
CA LEU A 243 -15.87 -0.42 -8.18
C LEU A 243 -16.81 0.35 -7.27
N GLU A 244 -17.14 -0.21 -6.12
CA GLU A 244 -18.11 0.38 -5.19
C GLU A 244 -17.46 0.61 -3.81
N MET A 245 -17.75 1.76 -3.22
CA MET A 245 -17.43 2.08 -1.82
C MET A 245 -18.72 1.98 -1.00
N ILE A 246 -18.78 1.01 -0.10
CA ILE A 246 -19.99 0.68 0.67
C ILE A 246 -19.72 0.87 2.16
N ILE A 247 -20.67 1.49 2.86
CA ILE A 247 -20.61 1.63 4.31
C ILE A 247 -20.83 0.28 4.97
N ILE A 248 -19.87 -0.16 5.79
CA ILE A 248 -19.94 -1.41 6.56
C ILE A 248 -20.17 -1.17 8.05
N ARG A 249 -20.18 0.09 8.47
CA ARG A 249 -20.46 0.51 9.85
C ARG A 249 -21.01 1.91 9.86
N ASP A 250 -22.07 2.12 10.64
CA ASP A 250 -22.72 3.42 10.78
C ASP A 250 -21.73 4.55 11.10
N ALA A 251 -21.88 5.68 10.40
CA ALA A 251 -21.11 6.88 10.63
C ALA A 251 -22.06 8.06 10.93
N ASN A 252 -21.87 8.71 12.06
CA ASN A 252 -22.69 9.87 12.45
C ASN A 252 -22.39 11.08 11.57
N ALA A 253 -23.39 11.94 11.33
CA ALA A 253 -23.20 13.19 10.63
C ALA A 253 -22.04 14.02 11.22
N GLY A 254 -21.15 14.50 10.34
CA GLY A 254 -20.00 15.32 10.70
C GLY A 254 -18.78 14.53 11.21
N SER A 255 -18.83 13.19 11.19
CA SER A 255 -17.66 12.35 11.49
C SER A 255 -16.84 12.07 10.24
N GLU A 256 -15.54 11.83 10.42
CA GLU A 256 -14.68 11.35 9.35
C GLU A 256 -14.99 9.87 9.05
N VAL A 257 -15.11 9.55 7.77
CA VAL A 257 -15.36 8.22 7.25
C VAL A 257 -14.00 7.61 6.93
N PHE A 258 -13.71 6.48 7.58
CA PHE A 258 -12.42 5.79 7.48
C PHE A 258 -12.57 4.51 6.68
N ASN A 259 -11.55 4.19 5.88
CA ASN A 259 -11.32 2.87 5.30
C ASN A 259 -10.42 2.04 6.24
N THR A 260 -10.15 0.79 5.90
CA THR A 260 -9.12 -0.04 6.51
C THR A 260 -8.05 -0.41 5.49
N TYR A 261 -6.79 -0.38 5.92
CA TYR A 261 -5.63 -0.87 5.20
C TYR A 261 -5.27 -2.30 5.64
N GLY A 262 -6.08 -2.90 6.51
CA GLY A 262 -5.87 -4.22 7.10
C GLY A 262 -5.37 -4.17 8.55
N SER A 263 -5.18 -5.36 9.14
CA SER A 263 -4.68 -5.53 10.51
C SER A 263 -3.15 -5.52 10.54
N MET A 264 -2.56 -4.33 10.59
CA MET A 264 -1.10 -4.13 10.49
C MET A 264 -0.49 -3.60 11.80
N GLY A 265 0.69 -4.10 12.16
CA GLY A 265 1.51 -3.55 13.24
C GLY A 265 2.18 -2.23 12.85
N ASN A 266 2.73 -1.49 13.83
CA ASN A 266 3.24 -0.14 13.60
C ASN A 266 4.45 -0.10 12.66
N ALA A 267 5.28 -1.14 12.64
CA ALA A 267 6.39 -1.24 11.69
C ALA A 267 5.89 -1.25 10.23
N ALA A 268 4.85 -2.05 9.94
CA ALA A 268 4.26 -2.13 8.61
C ALA A 268 3.51 -0.83 8.25
N LEU A 269 2.77 -0.24 9.20
CA LEU A 269 2.08 1.04 8.98
C LEU A 269 3.06 2.17 8.65
N LEU A 270 4.17 2.26 9.39
CA LEU A 270 5.19 3.27 9.17
C LEU A 270 5.90 3.06 7.83
N HIS A 271 6.23 1.81 7.50
CA HIS A 271 6.91 1.44 6.26
C HIS A 271 6.08 1.78 5.02
N ARG A 272 4.79 1.46 5.01
CA ARG A 272 3.91 1.60 3.83
C ARG A 272 3.18 2.94 3.75
N TYR A 273 2.80 3.53 4.89
CA TYR A 273 1.90 4.68 4.94
C TYR A 273 2.46 5.90 5.69
N GLY A 274 3.60 5.76 6.38
CA GLY A 274 4.27 6.90 7.00
C GLY A 274 3.67 7.36 8.33
N PHE A 275 2.86 6.51 8.99
CA PHE A 275 2.30 6.80 10.31
C PHE A 275 2.32 5.56 11.22
N THR A 276 2.14 5.79 12.52
CA THR A 276 1.91 4.74 13.51
C THR A 276 0.68 5.08 14.34
N GLU A 277 0.05 4.06 14.93
CA GLU A 277 -1.09 4.22 15.81
C GLU A 277 -0.69 4.02 17.27
N PRO A 278 -1.09 4.92 18.18
CA PRO A 278 -0.92 4.69 19.61
C PRO A 278 -1.80 3.50 20.04
N ASP A 279 -1.26 2.64 20.92
CA ASP A 279 -1.96 1.48 21.48
C ASP A 279 -2.49 0.49 20.42
N ASN A 280 -1.77 0.34 19.28
CA ASN A 280 -2.14 -0.59 18.20
C ASN A 280 -2.15 -2.05 18.70
N PRO A 281 -3.30 -2.75 18.69
CA PRO A 281 -3.41 -4.12 19.20
C PRO A 281 -2.75 -5.17 18.29
N PHE A 282 -2.37 -4.80 17.06
CA PHE A 282 -1.68 -5.65 16.10
C PHE A 282 -0.17 -5.38 16.06
N ASP A 283 0.35 -4.58 16.99
CA ASP A 283 1.77 -4.28 17.03
C ASP A 283 2.60 -5.55 17.33
N ILE A 284 3.72 -5.70 16.64
CA ILE A 284 4.58 -6.88 16.72
C ILE A 284 6.03 -6.45 16.90
N VAL A 285 6.82 -7.30 17.55
CA VAL A 285 8.26 -7.11 17.68
C VAL A 285 8.98 -8.37 17.21
N ASN A 286 9.83 -8.20 16.21
CA ASN A 286 10.62 -9.30 15.66
C ASN A 286 11.92 -9.49 16.46
N ILE A 287 12.18 -10.72 16.90
CA ILE A 287 13.42 -11.08 17.59
C ILE A 287 14.26 -11.98 16.68
N GLU A 288 15.42 -11.49 16.24
CA GLU A 288 16.31 -12.28 15.41
C GLU A 288 16.77 -13.56 16.10
N LEU A 289 16.63 -14.69 15.41
CA LEU A 289 17.04 -16.00 15.92
C LEU A 289 18.52 -16.03 16.31
N THR A 290 19.37 -15.28 15.61
CA THR A 290 20.80 -15.14 15.92
C THR A 290 21.04 -14.55 17.31
N VAL A 291 20.23 -13.57 17.73
CA VAL A 291 20.28 -12.97 19.06
C VAL A 291 19.87 -13.99 20.12
N VAL A 292 18.78 -14.73 19.86
CA VAL A 292 18.31 -15.81 20.73
C VAL A 292 19.40 -16.87 20.89
N LEU A 293 20.00 -17.34 19.80
CA LEU A 293 21.07 -18.33 19.80
C LEU A 293 22.31 -17.84 20.55
N LYS A 294 22.72 -16.58 20.35
CA LYS A 294 23.85 -15.97 21.05
C LYS A 294 23.58 -15.87 22.55
N TYR A 295 22.38 -15.48 22.94
CA TYR A 295 21.98 -15.42 24.35
C TYR A 295 21.99 -16.82 24.98
N CYS A 296 21.31 -17.79 24.37
CA CYS A 296 21.26 -19.17 24.85
C CYS A 296 22.67 -19.78 24.96
N THR A 297 23.52 -19.66 23.94
CA THR A 297 24.89 -20.17 23.99
C THR A 297 25.70 -19.51 25.10
N SER A 298 25.54 -18.20 25.35
CA SER A 298 26.24 -17.50 26.44
C SER A 298 25.83 -17.99 27.84
N GLN A 299 24.56 -18.36 28.04
CA GLN A 299 24.02 -18.83 29.31
C GLN A 299 24.29 -20.32 29.55
N PHE A 300 24.13 -21.14 28.52
CA PHE A 300 24.31 -22.59 28.62
C PHE A 300 25.78 -23.03 28.55
N SER A 301 26.68 -22.22 27.99
CA SER A 301 28.13 -22.49 28.04
C SER A 301 28.71 -22.38 29.46
N ARG A 302 28.03 -21.71 30.40
CA ARG A 302 28.48 -21.55 31.79
C ARG A 302 27.96 -22.62 32.76
N ARG A 303 26.99 -23.46 32.37
CA ARG A 303 26.30 -24.38 33.31
C ARG A 303 26.33 -25.87 32.97
N GLN A 304 27.06 -26.33 31.96
CA GLN A 304 27.20 -27.77 31.71
C GLN A 304 28.66 -28.22 31.58
N HIS A 305 29.27 -28.53 32.73
CA HIS A 305 30.17 -29.68 32.78
C HIS A 305 29.32 -30.96 32.77
N LYS A 306 29.52 -31.78 31.73
CA LYS A 306 29.02 -33.16 31.53
C LYS A 306 27.51 -33.34 31.31
N ILE A 307 27.08 -33.31 30.04
CA ILE A 307 26.04 -34.22 29.57
C ILE A 307 26.56 -34.93 28.31
N LYS A 308 26.71 -36.26 28.40
CA LYS A 308 27.13 -37.14 27.29
C LYS A 308 26.10 -37.10 26.16
N ALA A 309 26.58 -37.28 24.92
CA ALA A 309 25.90 -37.18 23.64
C ALA A 309 24.75 -38.20 23.38
N GLY A 310 23.80 -38.35 24.30
CA GLY A 310 22.68 -39.29 24.19
C GLY A 310 21.31 -38.73 24.59
N SER A 311 21.15 -37.41 24.79
CA SER A 311 19.88 -36.82 25.28
C SER A 311 19.21 -35.79 24.35
N LEU A 312 19.62 -35.72 23.08
CA LEU A 312 18.90 -34.90 22.08
C LEU A 312 17.45 -35.36 21.84
N ALA A 313 17.10 -36.61 22.19
CA ALA A 313 15.72 -37.10 22.12
C ALA A 313 14.81 -36.61 23.27
N LYS A 314 15.35 -36.10 24.39
CA LYS A 314 14.55 -35.64 25.54
C LYS A 314 14.22 -34.15 25.53
N LEU A 315 14.92 -33.34 24.74
CA LEU A 315 14.58 -31.92 24.60
C LEU A 315 13.27 -31.69 23.83
N LYS A 316 12.87 -32.63 22.96
CA LYS A 316 11.58 -32.58 22.24
C LYS A 316 10.35 -32.77 23.14
N LEU A 317 10.50 -33.37 24.32
CA LEU A 317 9.35 -33.68 25.20
C LEU A 317 9.14 -32.65 26.32
N PHE A 318 10.15 -31.84 26.66
CA PHE A 318 10.02 -30.86 27.76
C PHE A 318 9.35 -29.55 27.33
N TRP A 319 9.37 -29.23 26.02
CA TRP A 319 8.72 -28.04 25.47
C TRP A 319 7.21 -28.21 25.23
N LEU A 320 6.70 -29.45 25.15
CA LEU A 320 5.27 -29.74 24.92
C LEU A 320 4.41 -29.71 26.19
N LEU A 321 4.98 -29.47 27.38
CA LEU A 321 4.28 -29.66 28.66
C LEU A 321 4.37 -28.50 29.67
N GLN A 322 4.67 -27.27 29.24
CA GLN A 322 4.62 -26.11 30.15
C GLN A 322 3.70 -25.01 29.59
N PRO A 323 2.46 -24.89 30.13
CA PRO A 323 1.55 -23.82 29.76
C PRO A 323 1.94 -22.58 30.57
N LYS A 324 2.88 -21.76 30.08
CA LYS A 324 3.18 -20.40 30.61
C LYS A 324 4.25 -19.71 29.76
N PHE A 325 3.91 -19.36 28.53
CA PHE A 325 4.48 -18.20 27.86
C PHE A 325 3.34 -17.48 27.15
N ARG A 326 2.61 -16.68 27.94
CA ARG A 326 1.89 -15.51 27.42
C ARG A 326 2.86 -14.36 27.60
N ILE A 327 3.42 -13.87 26.50
CA ILE A 327 4.00 -12.54 26.44
C ILE A 327 2.85 -11.68 25.91
N PHE A 328 2.48 -10.68 26.69
CA PHE A 328 1.50 -9.66 26.33
C PHE A 328 2.03 -8.80 25.19
#